data_AF-A0A1G9XT39-F1
#
_entry.id   AF-A0A1G9XT39-F1
#
_cell.length_a   1.000
_cell.length_b   1.000
_cell.length_c   1.000
_cell.angle_alpha   90.00
_cell.angle_beta   90.00
_cell.angle_gamma   90.00
#
_symmetry.space_group_name_H-M   'P 1'
#
loop_
_entity.id
_entity.type
_entity.pdbx_description
1 polymer ?
#
loop_
_entity_poly.entity_id
_entity_poly.type
_entity_poly.pdbx_seq_one_letter_code
_entity_poly.pdbx_strand_id
1 'polypeptide(L)'
;MPGNNATPLEGALLPPTEITATAEDPGRTWTITTAHGVTVTGYLPSWATEDPSEDGVPDARLEGRLSDITHYVTFPGRELYVSPPEFAEEPAMTEVFHTSIDCTPFDADHAPPLPVATVHLVADYWVGNLDPDGLADLAQALRAQADMLEHEVRPRLAAARADWLAHHPSTATATAHGPDCVAHDSGAE
;
A
#
# COMPACT_ATOMS: atom_id res chain seq x y z
N MET A 1 -1.32 -64.20 -11.78
CA MET A 1 -1.76 -62.91 -12.35
C MET A 1 -2.58 -62.19 -11.29
N PRO A 2 -1.98 -61.29 -10.51
CA PRO A 2 -2.69 -60.53 -9.48
C PRO A 2 -3.57 -59.44 -10.12
N GLY A 3 -4.74 -59.24 -9.53
CA GLY A 3 -5.78 -58.35 -10.00
C GLY A 3 -5.51 -56.87 -9.73
N ASN A 4 -6.16 -56.05 -10.56
CA ASN A 4 -6.19 -54.60 -10.54
C ASN A 4 -6.64 -54.04 -9.18
N ASN A 5 -5.86 -53.13 -8.62
CA ASN A 5 -6.34 -52.09 -7.72
C ASN A 5 -5.92 -50.74 -8.30
N ALA A 6 -6.84 -50.08 -8.99
CA ALA A 6 -6.74 -48.67 -9.30
C ALA A 6 -7.42 -47.91 -8.16
N THR A 7 -6.63 -47.29 -7.29
CA THR A 7 -7.11 -46.31 -6.32
C THR A 7 -7.24 -44.96 -7.03
N PRO A 8 -8.39 -44.28 -6.97
CA PRO A 8 -8.48 -42.89 -7.41
C PRO A 8 -7.78 -41.99 -6.39
N LEU A 9 -6.85 -41.15 -6.84
CA LEU A 9 -6.34 -40.02 -6.06
C LEU A 9 -7.44 -38.96 -6.06
N GLU A 10 -8.32 -39.05 -5.07
CA GLU A 10 -9.38 -38.07 -4.81
C GLU A 10 -8.71 -36.76 -4.38
N GLY A 11 -8.87 -35.74 -5.23
CA GLY A 11 -8.32 -34.41 -5.02
C GLY A 11 -8.86 -33.82 -3.72
N ALA A 12 -7.94 -33.57 -2.78
CA ALA A 12 -8.19 -32.70 -1.65
C ALA A 12 -8.38 -31.27 -2.19
N LEU A 13 -9.62 -30.92 -2.52
CA LEU A 13 -10.04 -29.53 -2.65
C LEU A 13 -9.81 -28.87 -1.29
N LEU A 14 -8.81 -28.01 -1.20
CA LEU A 14 -8.67 -27.07 -0.10
C LEU A 14 -9.97 -26.24 -0.03
N PRO A 15 -10.53 -26.00 1.18
CA PRO A 15 -11.69 -25.13 1.30
C PRO A 15 -11.32 -23.72 0.81
N PRO A 16 -12.29 -22.96 0.23
CA PRO A 16 -12.05 -21.57 -0.10
C PRO A 16 -11.65 -20.85 1.19
N THR A 17 -10.51 -20.16 1.15
CA THR A 17 -10.13 -19.21 2.20
C THR A 17 -11.22 -18.16 2.25
N GLU A 18 -12.13 -18.28 3.23
CA GLU A 18 -13.00 -17.18 3.61
C GLU A 18 -12.09 -16.02 3.98
N ILE A 19 -12.00 -15.03 3.10
CA ILE A 19 -11.51 -13.70 3.47
C ILE A 19 -12.60 -13.14 4.35
N THR A 20 -12.52 -13.46 5.64
CA THR A 20 -13.32 -12.80 6.65
C THR A 20 -12.95 -11.33 6.55
N ALA A 21 -13.87 -10.51 6.05
CA ALA A 21 -13.77 -9.07 6.13
C ALA A 21 -13.74 -8.73 7.63
N THR A 22 -12.55 -8.63 8.20
CA THR A 22 -12.33 -8.13 9.54
C THR A 22 -12.81 -6.68 9.54
N ALA A 23 -13.77 -6.38 10.41
CA ALA A 23 -14.21 -5.01 10.63
C ALA A 23 -12.99 -4.12 10.85
N GLU A 24 -12.89 -3.03 10.09
CA GLU A 24 -11.79 -2.07 10.16
C GLU A 24 -11.66 -1.56 11.61
N ASP A 25 -10.53 -1.87 12.25
CA ASP A 25 -10.09 -1.22 13.48
C ASP A 25 -10.03 0.30 13.21
N PRO A 26 -10.47 1.21 14.10
CA PRO A 26 -10.40 2.67 13.88
C PRO A 26 -9.00 3.28 13.70
N GLY A 27 -7.98 2.46 13.42
CA GLY A 27 -6.57 2.82 13.47
C GLY A 27 -6.05 2.79 14.91
N ARG A 28 -4.74 2.56 15.03
CA ARG A 28 -4.02 2.47 16.31
C ARG A 28 -3.00 3.61 16.40
N THR A 29 -2.24 3.64 17.48
CA THR A 29 -1.13 4.58 17.65
C THR A 29 0.16 3.78 17.72
N TRP A 30 1.14 4.13 16.90
CA TRP A 30 2.49 3.59 17.01
C TRP A 30 3.33 4.48 17.94
N THR A 31 4.36 3.91 18.55
CA THR A 31 5.21 4.58 19.54
C THR A 31 6.68 4.20 19.36
N ILE A 32 7.55 5.19 19.16
CA ILE A 32 9.01 5.02 19.21
C ILE A 32 9.56 5.64 20.48
N THR A 33 10.28 4.87 21.28
CA THR A 33 10.98 5.34 22.49
C THR A 33 12.49 5.30 22.27
N THR A 34 13.15 6.43 22.46
CA THR A 34 14.61 6.52 22.40
C THR A 34 15.28 5.90 23.63
N ALA A 35 16.58 5.61 23.53
CA ALA A 35 17.39 5.09 24.63
C ALA A 35 17.41 5.99 25.88
N HIS A 36 17.19 7.30 25.72
CA HIS A 36 17.10 8.26 26.84
C HIS A 36 15.67 8.57 27.28
N GLY A 37 14.67 7.83 26.75
CA GLY A 37 13.28 7.92 27.19
C GLY A 37 12.44 9.00 26.52
N VAL A 38 12.93 9.62 25.43
CA VAL A 38 12.09 10.47 24.57
C VAL A 38 11.13 9.57 23.79
N THR A 39 9.84 9.88 23.82
CA THR A 39 8.80 9.14 23.10
C THR A 39 8.23 9.97 21.97
N VAL A 40 8.09 9.37 20.79
CA VAL A 40 7.39 9.93 19.62
C VAL A 40 6.27 8.99 19.25
N THR A 41 5.09 9.52 18.95
CA THR A 41 3.92 8.75 18.56
C THR A 41 3.32 9.25 17.26
N GLY A 42 2.57 8.39 16.57
CA GLY A 42 1.80 8.77 15.39
C GLY A 42 0.65 7.82 15.10
N TYR A 43 -0.16 8.19 14.12
CA TYR A 43 -1.29 7.39 13.69
C TYR A 43 -0.81 6.15 12.92
N LEU A 44 -1.32 4.98 13.30
CA LEU A 44 -1.14 3.72 12.57
C LEU A 44 -2.48 3.36 11.91
N PRO A 45 -2.62 3.56 10.59
CA PRO A 45 -3.85 3.19 9.90
C PRO A 45 -4.14 1.69 10.03
N SER A 46 -5.41 1.30 10.10
CA SER A 46 -5.78 -0.12 10.25
C SER A 46 -5.51 -0.96 9.02
N TRP A 47 -5.36 -0.33 7.86
CA TRP A 47 -4.91 -0.98 6.65
C TRP A 47 -3.40 -1.24 6.66
N ALA A 48 -2.61 -0.59 7.52
CA ALA A 48 -1.17 -0.79 7.54
C ALA A 48 -0.80 -2.18 8.07
N THR A 49 0.08 -2.86 7.34
CA THR A 49 0.52 -4.22 7.63
C THR A 49 1.48 -4.28 8.82
N GLU A 50 2.33 -3.26 8.96
CA GLU A 50 3.39 -3.21 9.97
C GLU A 50 3.19 -2.06 10.95
N ASP A 51 3.49 -2.34 12.22
CA ASP A 51 3.54 -1.36 13.30
C ASP A 51 5.00 -0.91 13.49
N PRO A 52 5.34 0.37 13.27
CA PRO A 52 6.72 0.85 13.38
C PRO A 52 7.17 1.08 14.83
N SER A 53 6.36 0.71 15.83
CA SER A 53 6.70 0.91 17.24
C SER A 53 8.01 0.22 17.62
N GLU A 54 8.89 0.93 18.32
CA GLU A 54 10.22 0.46 18.66
C GLU A 54 10.77 1.15 19.91
N ASP A 55 11.40 0.39 20.81
CA ASP A 55 12.03 0.91 22.02
C ASP A 55 13.56 0.85 21.93
N GLY A 56 14.24 1.79 22.60
CA GLY A 56 15.70 1.82 22.70
C GLY A 56 16.39 2.38 21.46
N VAL A 57 15.68 3.12 20.60
CA VAL A 57 16.26 3.76 19.41
C VAL A 57 17.33 4.78 19.85
N PRO A 58 18.57 4.70 19.36
CA PRO A 58 19.57 5.73 19.66
C PRO A 58 19.06 7.10 19.19
N ASP A 59 19.23 8.15 20.00
CA ASP A 59 18.68 9.48 19.70
C ASP A 59 19.17 10.02 18.34
N ALA A 60 20.43 9.76 18.00
CA ALA A 60 21.03 10.10 16.71
C ALA A 60 20.43 9.36 15.51
N ARG A 61 19.63 8.31 15.74
CA ARG A 61 18.93 7.52 14.72
C ARG A 61 17.43 7.86 14.64
N LEU A 62 16.89 8.65 15.57
CA LEU A 62 15.46 8.93 15.64
C LEU A 62 14.95 9.57 14.34
N GLU A 63 15.67 10.56 13.80
CA GLU A 63 15.27 11.23 12.55
C GLU A 63 15.21 10.26 11.37
N GLY A 64 16.29 9.50 11.13
CA GLY A 64 16.30 8.49 10.06
C GLY A 64 15.21 7.43 10.26
N ARG A 65 14.99 7.01 11.51
CA ARG A 65 13.94 6.03 11.82
C ARG A 65 12.55 6.56 11.50
N LEU A 66 12.27 7.83 11.77
CA LEU A 66 11.01 8.48 11.40
C LEU A 66 10.86 8.56 9.88
N SER A 67 11.90 8.95 9.15
CA SER A 67 11.88 8.98 7.67
C SER A 67 11.67 7.60 7.04
N ASP A 68 12.11 6.53 7.71
CA ASP A 68 11.91 5.15 7.26
C ASP A 68 10.48 4.62 7.52
N ILE A 69 9.63 5.36 8.24
CA ILE A 69 8.24 4.92 8.47
C ILE A 69 7.46 5.01 7.17
N THR A 70 7.08 3.85 6.66
CA THR A 70 6.10 3.70 5.57
C THR A 70 4.99 2.79 6.03
N HIS A 71 3.76 3.29 6.02
CA HIS A 71 2.57 2.47 6.21
C HIS A 71 2.20 1.86 4.87
N TYR A 72 2.07 0.54 4.80
CA TYR A 72 1.75 -0.13 3.54
C TYR A 72 0.80 -1.32 3.69
N VAL A 73 0.11 -1.66 2.60
CA VAL A 73 -0.61 -2.92 2.40
C VAL A 73 -0.38 -3.43 0.98
N THR A 74 -0.17 -4.74 0.85
CA THR A 74 0.14 -5.38 -0.43
C THR A 74 -1.04 -6.17 -0.98
N PHE A 75 -1.11 -6.25 -2.30
CA PHE A 75 -2.04 -7.02 -3.08
C PHE A 75 -1.23 -7.89 -4.04
N PRO A 76 -1.53 -9.20 -4.12
CA PRO A 76 -0.75 -10.12 -4.93
C PRO A 76 -0.84 -9.73 -6.41
N GLY A 77 0.24 -10.00 -7.13
CA GLY A 77 0.31 -9.82 -8.57
C GLY A 77 -0.21 -11.04 -9.32
N ARG A 78 0.32 -11.24 -10.53
CA ARG A 78 0.07 -12.40 -11.37
C ARG A 78 1.37 -13.12 -11.64
N GLU A 79 1.36 -14.43 -11.47
CA GLU A 79 2.50 -15.26 -11.85
C GLU A 79 2.53 -15.41 -13.38
N LEU A 80 3.64 -15.01 -14.00
CA LEU A 80 3.89 -15.19 -15.44
C LEU A 80 5.30 -15.75 -15.64
N TYR A 81 5.47 -16.55 -16.70
CA TYR A 81 6.80 -16.88 -17.18
C TYR A 81 7.42 -15.65 -17.83
N VAL A 82 8.51 -15.18 -17.25
CA VAL A 82 9.26 -14.03 -17.71
C VAL A 82 10.71 -14.42 -17.98
N SER A 83 11.29 -13.79 -18.99
CA SER A 83 12.72 -13.93 -19.29
C SER A 83 13.47 -12.73 -18.71
N PRO A 84 14.48 -12.93 -17.85
CA PRO A 84 15.34 -11.86 -17.36
C PRO A 84 16.12 -11.20 -18.51
N PRO A 85 16.66 -9.98 -18.31
CA PRO A 85 17.47 -9.30 -19.32
C PRO A 85 18.76 -10.08 -19.61
N GLU A 86 19.31 -9.83 -20.81
CA GLU A 86 20.40 -10.57 -21.46
C GLU A 86 21.45 -11.15 -20.49
N PHE A 87 21.64 -12.48 -20.57
CA PHE A 87 22.74 -13.31 -20.04
C PHE A 87 22.53 -14.19 -18.78
N ALA A 88 21.33 -14.37 -18.23
CA ALA A 88 21.16 -15.38 -17.16
C ALA A 88 19.78 -16.04 -17.15
N GLU A 89 19.74 -17.36 -17.32
CA GLU A 89 18.61 -18.26 -16.97
C GLU A 89 17.48 -18.49 -17.98
N GLU A 90 16.88 -19.68 -17.84
CA GLU A 90 15.65 -20.11 -18.51
C GLU A 90 14.47 -19.24 -18.03
N PRO A 91 13.38 -19.11 -18.82
CA PRO A 91 12.18 -18.42 -18.36
C PRO A 91 11.72 -18.94 -16.99
N ALA A 92 11.51 -18.04 -16.05
CA ALA A 92 11.11 -18.37 -14.69
C ALA A 92 9.72 -17.82 -14.39
N MET A 93 8.96 -18.55 -13.59
CA MET A 93 7.69 -18.05 -13.07
C MET A 93 7.98 -16.93 -12.06
N THR A 94 7.46 -15.74 -12.31
CA THR A 94 7.65 -14.57 -11.44
C THR A 94 6.34 -13.83 -11.27
N GLU A 95 6.10 -13.32 -10.06
CA GLU A 95 4.98 -12.41 -9.80
C GLU A 95 5.23 -11.06 -10.47
N VAL A 96 4.35 -10.68 -11.39
CA VAL A 96 4.30 -9.38 -12.05
C VAL A 96 3.09 -8.59 -11.57
N PHE A 97 3.13 -7.26 -11.66
CA PHE A 97 2.02 -6.37 -11.29
C PHE A 97 1.63 -6.44 -9.81
N HIS A 98 2.55 -6.86 -8.93
CA HIS A 98 2.39 -6.70 -7.50
C HIS A 98 1.98 -5.26 -7.19
N THR A 99 0.96 -5.07 -6.36
CA THR A 99 0.41 -3.74 -6.08
C THR A 99 0.46 -3.48 -4.59
N SER A 100 0.82 -2.27 -4.19
CA SER A 100 0.75 -1.82 -2.79
C SER A 100 -0.03 -0.52 -2.68
N ILE A 101 -0.57 -0.24 -1.49
CA ILE A 101 -0.95 1.11 -1.08
C ILE A 101 0.06 1.53 -0.02
N ASP A 102 0.73 2.66 -0.24
CA ASP A 102 1.85 3.13 0.59
C ASP A 102 1.62 4.58 1.06
N CYS A 103 2.13 4.91 2.25
CA CYS A 103 2.14 6.27 2.81
C CYS A 103 3.38 6.48 3.68
N THR A 104 4.19 7.50 3.36
CA THR A 104 5.45 7.82 4.04
C THR A 104 5.34 9.17 4.77
N PRO A 105 4.77 9.24 5.99
CA PRO A 105 4.38 10.49 6.65
C PRO A 105 5.50 11.50 6.91
N PHE A 106 6.75 11.06 6.97
CA PHE A 106 7.92 11.88 7.36
C PHE A 106 8.92 12.09 6.22
N ASP A 107 8.51 11.89 4.97
CA ASP A 107 9.32 12.29 3.83
C ASP A 107 9.52 13.81 3.83
N ALA A 108 10.78 14.24 3.80
CA ALA A 108 11.19 15.60 4.12
C ALA A 108 10.74 16.65 3.08
N ASP A 109 10.36 16.22 1.88
CA ASP A 109 10.17 17.14 0.76
C ASP A 109 8.74 17.70 0.62
N HIS A 110 7.65 17.06 1.06
CA HIS A 110 6.30 17.63 0.98
C HIS A 110 5.31 17.07 2.02
N ALA A 111 4.27 17.87 2.34
CA ALA A 111 3.09 17.57 3.17
C ALA A 111 2.65 16.08 3.16
N PRO A 112 2.02 15.55 4.23
CA PRO A 112 1.91 14.10 4.43
C PRO A 112 1.42 13.42 3.16
N PRO A 113 2.26 12.61 2.50
CA PRO A 113 1.94 12.05 1.21
C PRO A 113 0.72 11.18 1.42
N LEU A 114 -0.42 11.66 0.92
CA LEU A 114 -1.68 10.92 0.98
C LEU A 114 -1.41 9.51 0.48
N PRO A 115 -2.05 8.47 1.05
CA PRO A 115 -1.90 7.11 0.56
C PRO A 115 -1.99 7.05 -0.96
N VAL A 116 -1.03 6.36 -1.59
CA VAL A 116 -0.95 6.17 -3.06
C VAL A 116 -0.88 4.69 -3.36
N ALA A 117 -1.37 4.28 -4.54
CA ALA A 117 -1.15 2.93 -5.02
C ALA A 117 0.10 2.88 -5.91
N THR A 118 0.97 1.91 -5.64
CA THR A 118 2.17 1.60 -6.43
C THR A 118 1.96 0.27 -7.13
N VAL A 119 2.18 0.20 -8.44
CA VAL A 119 2.15 -1.07 -9.19
C VAL A 119 3.57 -1.38 -9.62
N HIS A 120 4.13 -2.47 -9.08
CA HIS A 120 5.46 -2.94 -9.39
C HIS A 120 5.46 -3.64 -10.74
N LEU A 121 6.19 -3.04 -11.68
CA LEU A 121 6.58 -3.68 -12.92
C LEU A 121 7.90 -4.40 -12.69
N VAL A 122 8.02 -5.64 -13.15
CA VAL A 122 9.30 -6.36 -13.10
C VAL A 122 10.20 -5.76 -14.18
N ALA A 123 10.96 -4.74 -13.80
CA ALA A 123 11.83 -3.99 -14.69
C ALA A 123 12.85 -4.92 -15.35
N ASP A 124 13.12 -4.69 -16.63
CA ASP A 124 14.07 -5.44 -17.47
C ASP A 124 13.65 -6.88 -17.86
N TYR A 125 12.46 -7.35 -17.47
CA TYR A 125 11.95 -8.67 -17.87
C TYR A 125 11.03 -8.60 -19.10
N TRP A 126 11.10 -9.64 -19.91
CA TRP A 126 10.28 -9.79 -21.12
C TRP A 126 9.35 -10.99 -21.01
N VAL A 127 8.08 -10.81 -21.35
CA VAL A 127 7.17 -11.92 -21.66
C VAL A 127 7.34 -12.23 -23.15
N GLY A 128 8.17 -13.21 -23.48
CA GLY A 128 8.56 -13.57 -24.85
C GLY A 128 8.06 -14.94 -25.28
N ASN A 129 8.22 -15.26 -26.57
CA ASN A 129 7.90 -16.56 -27.17
C ASN A 129 6.43 -17.02 -26.99
N LEU A 130 5.49 -16.08 -26.99
CA LEU A 130 4.07 -16.38 -26.84
C LEU A 130 3.51 -17.01 -28.12
N ASP A 131 3.03 -18.24 -27.98
CA ASP A 131 2.11 -18.84 -28.94
C ASP A 131 0.67 -18.29 -28.72
N PRO A 132 -0.33 -18.72 -29.51
CA PRO A 132 -1.70 -18.22 -29.32
C PRO A 132 -2.28 -18.46 -27.92
N ASP A 133 -1.93 -19.58 -27.28
CA ASP A 133 -2.41 -19.92 -25.95
C ASP A 133 -1.72 -19.05 -24.89
N GLY A 134 -0.40 -18.90 -24.96
CA GLY A 134 0.36 -18.00 -24.09
C GLY A 134 -0.05 -16.54 -24.22
N LEU A 135 -0.41 -16.09 -25.43
CA LEU A 135 -0.98 -14.75 -25.62
C LEU A 135 -2.35 -14.61 -24.97
N ALA A 136 -3.19 -15.65 -25.05
CA ALA A 136 -4.48 -15.67 -24.37
C ALA A 136 -4.33 -15.63 -22.84
N ASP A 137 -3.37 -16.37 -22.30
CA ASP A 137 -3.04 -16.38 -20.87
C ASP A 137 -2.54 -15.02 -20.38
N LEU A 138 -1.62 -14.38 -21.12
CA LEU A 138 -1.17 -13.01 -20.81
C LEU A 138 -2.35 -12.02 -20.83
N ALA A 139 -3.22 -12.10 -21.84
CA ALA A 139 -4.39 -11.24 -21.92
C ALA A 139 -5.37 -11.49 -20.76
N GLN A 140 -5.52 -12.74 -20.32
CA GLN A 140 -6.33 -13.08 -19.15
C GLN A 140 -5.72 -12.53 -17.85
N ALA A 141 -4.40 -12.66 -17.67
CA ALA A 141 -3.69 -12.13 -16.51
C ALA A 141 -3.83 -10.60 -16.41
N LEU A 142 -3.68 -9.89 -17.53
CA LEU A 142 -3.87 -8.43 -17.58
C LEU A 142 -5.29 -8.01 -17.24
N ARG A 143 -6.32 -8.74 -17.72
CA ARG A 143 -7.71 -8.46 -17.35
C ARG A 143 -7.96 -8.71 -15.86
N ALA A 144 -7.50 -9.84 -15.34
CA ALA A 144 -7.63 -10.16 -13.93
C ALA A 144 -6.89 -9.15 -13.03
N GLN A 145 -5.77 -8.59 -13.49
CA GLN A 145 -5.08 -7.51 -12.79
C GLN A 145 -5.89 -6.20 -12.82
N ALA A 146 -6.43 -5.82 -13.98
CA ALA A 146 -7.28 -4.65 -14.11
C ALA A 146 -8.53 -4.74 -13.23
N ASP A 147 -9.16 -5.93 -13.17
CA ASP A 147 -10.32 -6.18 -12.31
C ASP A 147 -9.97 -6.01 -10.83
N MET A 148 -8.82 -6.52 -10.38
CA MET A 148 -8.35 -6.32 -9.00
C MET A 148 -8.11 -4.84 -8.69
N LEU A 149 -7.47 -4.10 -9.62
CA LEU A 149 -7.23 -2.67 -9.45
C LEU A 149 -8.54 -1.89 -9.31
N GLU A 150 -9.54 -2.19 -10.15
CA GLU A 150 -10.82 -1.46 -10.16
C GLU A 150 -11.72 -1.81 -8.98
N HIS A 151 -11.82 -3.10 -8.65
CA HIS A 151 -12.80 -3.62 -7.70
C HIS A 151 -12.27 -3.80 -6.28
N GLU A 152 -10.96 -3.88 -6.08
CA GLU A 152 -10.35 -4.07 -4.77
C GLU A 152 -9.43 -2.92 -4.37
N VAL A 153 -8.40 -2.63 -5.17
CA VAL A 153 -7.36 -1.65 -4.80
C VAL A 153 -7.92 -0.24 -4.78
N ARG A 154 -8.65 0.19 -5.81
CA ARG A 154 -9.18 1.56 -5.90
C ARG A 154 -10.15 1.90 -4.76
N PRO A 155 -11.14 1.05 -4.39
CA PRO A 155 -11.98 1.31 -3.22
C PRO A 155 -11.19 1.39 -1.92
N ARG A 156 -10.22 0.49 -1.69
CA ARG A 156 -9.38 0.52 -0.49
C ARG A 156 -8.48 1.75 -0.44
N LEU A 157 -7.92 2.19 -1.57
CA LEU A 157 -7.16 3.42 -1.67
C LEU A 157 -8.01 4.65 -1.32
N ALA A 158 -9.25 4.69 -1.81
CA ALA A 158 -10.18 5.78 -1.49
C ALA A 158 -10.51 5.81 0.02
N ALA A 159 -10.75 4.65 0.63
CA ALA A 159 -10.98 4.51 2.07
C ALA A 159 -9.73 4.93 2.87
N ALA A 160 -8.55 4.44 2.51
CA ALA A 160 -7.28 4.78 3.13
C ALA A 160 -7.00 6.29 3.11
N ARG A 161 -7.30 6.96 1.98
CA ARG A 161 -7.18 8.42 1.86
C ARG A 161 -8.16 9.17 2.75
N ALA A 162 -9.42 8.72 2.80
CA ALA A 162 -10.43 9.36 3.64
C ALA A 162 -10.07 9.23 5.13
N ASP A 163 -9.64 8.04 5.53
CA ASP A 163 -9.15 7.74 6.87
C ASP A 163 -7.93 8.60 7.25
N TRP A 164 -6.91 8.64 6.37
CA TRP A 164 -5.71 9.42 6.60
C TRP A 164 -6.01 10.92 6.79
N LEU A 165 -6.89 11.48 5.94
CA LEU A 165 -7.31 12.88 6.02
C LEU A 165 -8.11 13.20 7.29
N ALA A 166 -8.89 12.24 7.80
CA ALA A 166 -9.63 12.41 9.05
C ALA A 166 -8.71 12.53 10.27
N HIS A 167 -7.57 11.84 10.26
CA HIS A 167 -6.59 11.82 11.35
C HIS A 167 -5.46 12.85 11.19
N HIS A 168 -5.28 13.39 9.99
CA HIS A 168 -4.32 14.45 9.69
C HIS A 168 -5.04 15.65 9.07
N PRO A 169 -5.96 16.30 9.80
CA PRO A 169 -6.64 17.48 9.29
C PRO A 169 -5.58 18.54 8.99
N SER A 170 -5.34 18.79 7.70
CA SER A 170 -4.53 19.91 7.24
C SER A 170 -5.01 21.16 7.97
N THR A 171 -4.10 21.88 8.62
CA THR A 171 -4.42 23.16 9.26
C THR A 171 -4.65 24.21 8.17
N ALA A 172 -5.70 24.03 7.38
CA ALA A 172 -6.12 24.92 6.30
C ALA A 172 -7.35 25.72 6.76
N THR A 173 -7.23 26.46 7.87
CA THR A 173 -8.06 27.64 8.13
C THR A 173 -7.32 28.60 9.07
N ALA A 174 -6.30 29.29 8.56
CA ALA A 174 -5.98 30.61 9.10
C ALA A 174 -7.04 31.57 8.55
N THR A 175 -8.05 31.83 9.37
CA THR A 175 -9.10 32.83 9.18
C THR A 175 -8.48 34.16 8.75
N ALA A 176 -8.73 34.60 7.51
CA ALA A 176 -8.60 36.01 7.16
C ALA A 176 -9.75 36.77 7.84
N HIS A 177 -9.63 36.99 9.15
CA HIS A 177 -10.37 38.02 9.86
C HIS A 177 -9.73 39.36 9.48
N GLY A 178 -10.17 39.90 8.35
CA GLY A 178 -9.87 41.28 7.97
C GLY A 178 -10.45 42.22 9.03
N PRO A 179 -9.67 43.23 9.48
CA PRO A 179 -10.04 44.06 10.61
C PRO A 179 -11.23 44.95 10.28
N ASP A 180 -12.06 45.17 11.30
CA ASP A 180 -12.97 46.31 11.41
C ASP A 180 -12.30 47.60 10.92
N CYS A 181 -12.79 48.14 9.80
CA CYS A 181 -12.63 49.54 9.47
C CYS A 181 -13.97 50.23 9.72
N VAL A 182 -14.15 50.68 10.97
CA VAL A 182 -15.17 51.65 11.35
C VAL A 182 -14.88 52.94 10.57
N ALA A 183 -15.70 53.25 9.58
CA ALA A 183 -15.70 54.58 8.97
C ALA A 183 -16.36 55.56 9.97
N HIS A 184 -15.50 56.32 10.65
CA HIS A 184 -15.91 57.44 11.46
C HIS A 184 -16.48 58.56 10.57
N ASP A 185 -17.67 59.00 10.96
CA ASP A 185 -18.32 60.25 10.60
C ASP A 185 -17.37 61.46 10.71
N SER A 186 -17.43 62.34 9.71
CA SER A 186 -16.99 63.74 9.79
C SER A 186 -17.71 64.53 8.70
N GLY A 187 -18.78 65.21 9.12
CA GLY A 187 -19.40 66.28 8.34
C GLY A 187 -18.62 67.60 8.38
N ALA A 188 -19.20 68.57 7.65
CA ALA A 188 -18.85 70.00 7.50
C ALA A 188 -17.66 70.27 6.56
N GLU A 189 -17.72 71.18 5.57
CA GLU A 189 -18.60 72.32 5.26
C GLU A 189 -18.88 72.43 3.75
#